data_AF-A0A8J3Z2G4-F1
#
_entry.id   AF-A0A8J3Z2G4-F1
#
_cell.length_a   1.000
_cell.length_b   1.000
_cell.length_c   1.000
_cell.angle_alpha   90.00
_cell.angle_beta   90.00
_cell.angle_gamma   90.00
#
_symmetry.space_group_name_H-M   'P 1'
#
loop_
_entity.id
_entity.type
_entity.pdbx_description
1 polymer ?
#
loop_
_entity_poly.entity_id
_entity_poly.type
_entity_poly.pdbx_seq_one_letter_code
_entity_poly.pdbx_strand_id
1 'polypeptide(L)'
;MPSQSELRGRSMLVRRLDMIEIECIARSYLAGSGVIQYRSTGSVCGISLPPGLAEGSRLPTPIFTPKKKITTGPSEPVTYAEMETTISPDFAMKLKGLTLAVLERARRICEPRGILVADTKLEFGLAQDGQLVLADELLTPDSSRFWNVENWNPGGKQASFGKQPLLDWLVAVDWDMTYPRSGDPRRIS
;
A
#
# COMPACT_ATOMS: atom_id res chain seq x y z
N MET A 1 -24.32 -20.60 -1.39
CA MET A 1 -23.60 -19.90 -2.47
C MET A 1 -24.29 -18.55 -2.68
N PRO A 2 -23.54 -17.44 -2.76
CA PRO A 2 -24.13 -16.14 -3.01
C PRO A 2 -24.86 -16.09 -4.37
N SER A 3 -25.97 -15.36 -4.43
CA SER A 3 -26.81 -15.15 -5.61
C SER A 3 -26.16 -14.21 -6.64
N GLN A 4 -26.65 -14.22 -7.88
CA GLN A 4 -26.18 -13.30 -8.91
C GLN A 4 -26.34 -11.82 -8.51
N SER A 5 -27.41 -11.50 -7.78
CA SER A 5 -27.66 -10.15 -7.26
C SER A 5 -26.63 -9.74 -6.20
N GLU A 6 -26.16 -10.68 -5.40
CA GLU A 6 -25.12 -10.46 -4.38
C GLU A 6 -23.72 -10.32 -4.98
N LEU A 7 -23.47 -10.84 -6.18
CA LEU A 7 -22.16 -10.77 -6.84
C LEU A 7 -22.04 -9.59 -7.83
N ARG A 8 -23.16 -9.13 -8.39
CA ARG A 8 -23.18 -8.08 -9.43
C ARG A 8 -22.52 -6.78 -8.93
N GLY A 9 -21.57 -6.27 -9.72
CA GLY A 9 -20.87 -5.00 -9.47
C GLY A 9 -19.79 -5.04 -8.40
N ARG A 10 -19.55 -6.20 -7.77
CA ARG A 10 -18.56 -6.38 -6.68
C ARG A 10 -17.77 -7.69 -6.79
N SER A 11 -17.76 -8.30 -7.97
CA SER A 11 -17.04 -9.55 -8.23
C SER A 11 -16.40 -9.50 -9.60
N MET A 12 -15.20 -10.07 -9.70
CA MET A 12 -14.43 -10.15 -10.94
C MET A 12 -14.11 -11.61 -11.24
N LEU A 13 -14.28 -12.02 -12.50
CA LEU A 13 -13.76 -13.30 -12.98
C LEU A 13 -12.27 -13.12 -13.25
N VAL A 14 -11.45 -13.85 -12.49
CA VAL A 14 -9.98 -13.75 -12.54
C VAL A 14 -9.33 -15.09 -12.86
N ARG A 15 -8.11 -15.03 -13.40
CA ARG A 15 -7.26 -16.21 -13.59
C ARG A 15 -6.57 -16.55 -12.27
N ARG A 16 -6.53 -17.85 -11.91
CA ARG A 16 -5.72 -18.34 -10.79
C ARG A 16 -4.23 -18.20 -11.13
N LEU A 17 -3.45 -17.68 -10.19
CA LEU A 17 -2.01 -17.47 -10.31
C LEU A 17 -1.30 -18.09 -9.10
N ASP A 18 -0.03 -18.44 -9.28
CA ASP A 18 0.87 -18.73 -8.17
C ASP A 18 1.39 -17.41 -7.62
N MET A 19 0.84 -16.98 -6.49
CA MET A 19 1.06 -15.65 -5.92
C MET A 19 2.48 -15.50 -5.36
N ILE A 20 3.11 -14.36 -5.64
CA ILE A 20 4.38 -13.99 -5.04
C ILE A 20 4.10 -13.40 -3.65
N GLU A 21 4.76 -13.91 -2.61
CA GLU A 21 4.52 -13.54 -1.22
C GLU A 21 5.16 -12.20 -0.81
N ILE A 22 5.11 -11.21 -1.71
CA ILE A 22 5.65 -9.86 -1.51
C ILE A 22 4.58 -8.83 -1.85
N GLU A 23 4.25 -7.98 -0.88
CA GLU A 23 3.52 -6.74 -1.13
C GLU A 23 4.47 -5.71 -1.74
N CYS A 24 4.19 -5.34 -2.98
CA CYS A 24 5.00 -4.41 -3.75
C CYS A 24 4.47 -2.99 -3.54
N ILE A 25 5.10 -2.24 -2.64
CA ILE A 25 4.64 -0.88 -2.29
C ILE A 25 5.53 0.15 -2.95
N ALA A 26 4.93 1.10 -3.67
CA ALA A 26 5.62 2.29 -4.17
C ALA A 26 5.12 3.53 -3.43
N ARG A 27 6.04 4.42 -3.08
CA ARG A 27 5.76 5.64 -2.30
C ARG A 27 6.27 6.86 -3.01
N SER A 28 5.41 7.87 -3.05
CA SER A 28 5.69 9.18 -3.61
C SER A 28 5.72 10.27 -2.54
N TYR A 29 5.10 9.98 -1.41
CA TYR A 29 5.07 10.79 -0.22
C TYR A 29 5.39 9.90 0.99
N LEU A 30 5.97 10.50 2.01
CA LEU A 30 6.28 9.82 3.26
C LEU A 30 5.00 9.75 4.11
N ALA A 31 4.50 8.54 4.34
CA ALA A 31 3.28 8.30 5.11
C ALA A 31 3.30 6.97 5.86
N GLY A 32 2.47 6.86 6.90
CA GLY A 32 2.21 5.61 7.62
C GLY A 32 3.49 4.92 8.12
N SER A 33 3.66 3.62 7.84
CA SER A 33 4.82 2.85 8.31
C SER A 33 6.18 3.38 7.80
N GLY A 34 6.20 4.13 6.70
CA GLY A 34 7.41 4.80 6.23
C GLY A 34 7.87 5.92 7.17
N VAL A 35 6.94 6.67 7.76
CA VAL A 35 7.25 7.74 8.73
C VAL A 35 7.86 7.17 10.00
N ILE A 36 7.36 6.02 10.46
CA ILE A 36 7.88 5.32 11.65
C ILE A 36 9.35 4.93 11.44
N GLN A 37 9.68 4.28 10.32
CA GLN A 37 11.06 3.89 10.00
C GLN A 37 11.98 5.11 9.81
N TYR A 38 11.50 6.13 9.11
CA TYR A 38 12.28 7.33 8.83
C TYR A 38 12.61 8.08 10.12
N ARG A 39 11.67 8.21 11.06
CA ARG A 39 11.93 8.84 12.37
C ARG A 39 12.97 8.07 13.19
N SER A 40 12.99 6.74 13.06
CA SER A 40 13.93 5.90 13.82
C SER A 40 15.34 5.87 13.23
N THR A 41 15.48 5.92 11.89
CA THR A 41 16.76 5.63 11.22
C THR A 41 17.17 6.62 10.13
N GLY A 42 16.31 7.58 9.79
CA GLY A 42 16.48 8.42 8.59
C GLY A 42 16.29 7.67 7.27
N SER A 43 15.79 6.43 7.31
CA SER A 43 15.63 5.56 6.13
C SER A 43 14.27 4.87 6.09
N VAL A 44 13.89 4.36 4.92
CA VAL A 44 12.71 3.50 4.73
C VAL A 44 13.12 2.28 3.91
N CYS A 45 12.96 1.08 4.45
CA CYS A 45 13.40 -0.18 3.82
C CYS A 45 14.88 -0.15 3.38
N GLY A 46 15.75 0.49 4.19
CA GLY A 46 17.17 0.66 3.91
C GLY A 46 17.51 1.81 2.95
N ILE A 47 16.52 2.53 2.41
CA ILE A 47 16.73 3.69 1.54
C ILE A 47 16.87 4.93 2.40
N SER A 48 18.07 5.50 2.49
CA SER A 48 18.31 6.78 3.17
C SER A 48 17.53 7.90 2.49
N LEU A 49 16.83 8.70 3.29
CA LEU A 49 16.07 9.85 2.82
C LEU A 49 16.70 11.15 3.34
N PRO A 50 16.52 12.28 2.64
CA PRO A 50 17.01 13.58 3.12
C PRO A 50 16.48 13.92 4.52
N PRO A 51 17.19 14.72 5.32
CA PRO A 51 16.70 15.19 6.61
C PRO A 51 15.50 16.15 6.43
N GLY A 52 14.73 16.33 7.50
CA GLY A 52 13.64 17.31 7.55
C GLY A 52 12.31 16.85 6.94
N LEU A 53 12.17 15.56 6.59
CA LEU A 53 10.88 15.02 6.15
C LEU A 53 9.96 14.75 7.34
N ALA A 54 8.65 14.86 7.10
CA ALA A 54 7.59 14.58 8.06
C ALA A 54 6.46 13.80 7.39
N GLU A 55 5.39 13.50 8.14
CA GLU A 55 4.16 12.91 7.57
C GLU A 55 3.64 13.79 6.42
N GLY A 56 3.31 13.19 5.28
CA GLY A 56 2.84 13.91 4.11
C GLY A 56 3.93 14.59 3.29
N SER A 57 5.21 14.55 3.67
CA SER A 57 6.29 15.13 2.86
C SER A 57 6.42 14.44 1.51
N ARG A 58 6.55 15.22 0.43
CA ARG A 58 6.87 14.69 -0.90
C ARG A 58 8.30 14.14 -0.90
N LEU A 59 8.48 12.93 -1.43
CA LEU A 59 9.82 12.37 -1.61
C LEU A 59 10.51 12.98 -2.84
N PRO A 60 11.84 13.17 -2.83
CA PRO A 60 12.58 13.68 -3.99
C PRO A 60 12.37 12.82 -5.24
N THR A 61 12.34 11.51 -5.05
CA THR A 61 12.02 10.51 -6.07
C THR A 61 11.11 9.45 -5.46
N PRO A 62 10.15 8.89 -6.22
CA PRO A 62 9.38 7.76 -5.73
C PRO A 62 10.29 6.57 -5.36
N ILE A 63 9.98 5.91 -4.26
CA ILE A 63 10.75 4.78 -3.74
C ILE A 63 9.92 3.50 -3.72
N PHE A 64 10.61 2.37 -3.83
CA PHE A 64 10.01 1.03 -3.71
C PHE A 64 10.34 0.45 -2.33
N THR A 65 9.31 0.05 -1.59
CA THR A 65 9.42 -0.38 -0.18
C THR A 65 8.69 -1.71 0.00
N PRO A 66 9.29 -2.85 -0.39
CA PRO A 66 8.61 -4.13 -0.37
C PRO A 66 8.36 -4.60 1.06
N LYS A 67 7.35 -5.46 1.20
CA LYS A 67 6.96 -6.06 2.48
C LYS A 67 6.66 -7.54 2.27
N LYS A 68 7.08 -8.39 3.21
CA LYS A 68 6.64 -9.80 3.19
C LYS A 68 5.15 -9.88 3.44
N LYS A 69 4.45 -10.67 2.64
CA LYS A 69 3.05 -10.99 2.89
C LYS A 69 2.99 -11.99 4.04
N ILE A 70 2.27 -11.67 5.11
CA ILE A 70 2.02 -12.61 6.20
C ILE A 70 0.52 -12.73 6.46
N THR A 71 0.08 -13.93 6.81
CA THR A 71 -1.34 -14.24 7.01
C THR A 71 -1.86 -13.71 8.34
N THR A 72 -0.98 -13.55 9.34
CA THR A 72 -1.33 -13.09 10.70
C THR A 72 -0.17 -12.32 11.33
N GLY A 73 -0.48 -11.20 11.98
CA GLY A 73 0.50 -10.35 12.69
C GLY A 73 0.93 -9.12 11.89
N PRO A 74 1.75 -8.23 12.47
CA PRO A 74 2.30 -7.09 11.76
C PRO A 74 3.37 -7.57 10.77
N SER A 75 3.16 -7.36 9.46
CA SER A 75 4.23 -7.66 8.50
C SER A 75 5.41 -6.73 8.70
N GLU A 76 6.61 -7.27 8.54
CA GLU A 76 7.86 -6.53 8.64
C GLU A 76 8.26 -5.94 7.28
N PRO A 77 8.83 -4.74 7.25
CA PRO A 77 9.48 -4.19 6.06
C PRO A 77 10.62 -5.11 5.63
N VAL A 78 10.82 -5.23 4.32
CA VAL A 78 11.94 -6.00 3.75
C VAL A 78 12.78 -5.05 2.90
N THR A 79 14.09 -5.11 3.05
CA THR A 79 15.00 -4.36 2.18
C THR A 79 14.96 -4.94 0.77
N TYR A 80 15.31 -4.13 -0.23
CA TYR A 80 15.36 -4.62 -1.60
C TYR A 80 16.35 -5.80 -1.78
N ALA A 81 17.50 -5.76 -1.09
CA ALA A 81 18.49 -6.84 -1.12
C ALA A 81 17.98 -8.16 -0.52
N GLU A 82 17.22 -8.09 0.57
CA GLU A 82 16.57 -9.28 1.15
C GLU A 82 15.49 -9.85 0.22
N MET A 83 14.75 -8.99 -0.47
CA MET A 83 13.77 -9.41 -1.48
C MET A 83 14.47 -10.13 -2.66
N GLU A 84 15.58 -9.61 -3.17
CA GLU A 84 16.37 -10.27 -4.23
C GLU A 84 16.80 -11.68 -3.84
N THR A 85 17.19 -11.87 -2.58
CA THR A 85 17.55 -13.19 -2.04
C THR A 85 16.35 -14.13 -1.97
N THR A 86 15.14 -13.58 -1.76
CA THR A 86 13.91 -14.37 -1.58
C THR A 86 13.28 -14.83 -2.90
N ILE A 87 13.26 -13.97 -3.93
CA ILE A 87 12.51 -14.22 -5.18
C ILE A 87 13.36 -14.15 -6.45
N SER A 88 14.68 -14.03 -6.33
CA SER A 88 15.69 -13.75 -7.35
C SER A 88 15.83 -12.27 -7.78
N PRO A 89 17.04 -11.84 -8.19
CA PRO A 89 17.31 -10.48 -8.66
C PRO A 89 16.46 -10.05 -9.87
N ASP A 90 16.26 -10.94 -10.84
CA ASP A 90 15.52 -10.63 -12.07
C ASP A 90 14.05 -10.33 -11.79
N PHE A 91 13.41 -11.10 -10.90
CA PHE A 91 12.03 -10.84 -10.50
C PHE A 91 11.92 -9.60 -9.62
N ALA A 92 12.84 -9.40 -8.66
CA ALA A 92 12.85 -8.20 -7.82
C ALA A 92 12.95 -6.92 -8.66
N MET A 93 13.82 -6.91 -9.67
CA MET A 93 13.99 -5.80 -10.60
C MET A 93 12.71 -5.54 -11.41
N LYS A 94 12.08 -6.59 -11.96
CA LYS A 94 10.80 -6.47 -12.69
C LYS A 94 9.69 -5.93 -11.80
N LEU A 95 9.53 -6.46 -10.59
CA LEU A 95 8.50 -6.03 -9.64
C LEU A 95 8.70 -4.57 -9.23
N LYS A 96 9.93 -4.17 -8.88
CA LYS A 96 10.26 -2.77 -8.57
C LYS A 96 9.92 -1.86 -9.74
N GLY A 97 10.35 -2.20 -10.95
CA GLY A 97 10.11 -1.41 -12.16
C GLY A 97 8.62 -1.24 -12.46
N LEU A 98 7.86 -2.33 -12.46
CA LEU A 98 6.42 -2.31 -12.70
C LEU A 98 5.67 -1.50 -11.63
N THR A 99 6.03 -1.67 -10.36
CA THR A 99 5.37 -0.98 -9.24
C THR A 99 5.58 0.53 -9.32
N LEU A 100 6.81 0.96 -9.57
CA LEU A 100 7.12 2.39 -9.76
C LEU A 100 6.44 2.95 -11.01
N ALA A 101 6.39 2.19 -12.12
CA ALA A 101 5.72 2.61 -13.35
C ALA A 101 4.20 2.79 -13.17
N VAL A 102 3.56 1.90 -12.40
CA VAL A 102 2.15 2.02 -12.05
C VAL A 102 1.89 3.27 -11.22
N LEU A 103 2.69 3.52 -10.16
CA LEU A 103 2.54 4.72 -9.34
C LEU A 103 2.75 5.98 -10.17
N GLU A 104 3.79 6.02 -11.01
CA GLU A 104 4.07 7.16 -11.87
C GLU A 104 2.93 7.44 -12.85
N ARG A 105 2.37 6.39 -13.46
CA ARG A 105 1.19 6.53 -14.33
C ARG A 105 -0.02 7.03 -13.56
N ALA A 106 -0.26 6.53 -12.35
CA ALA A 106 -1.36 6.99 -11.51
C ALA A 106 -1.22 8.48 -11.18
N ARG A 107 -0.02 8.93 -10.79
CA ARG A 107 0.26 10.35 -10.52
C ARG A 107 -0.02 11.24 -11.73
N ARG A 108 0.47 10.87 -12.91
CA ARG A 108 0.22 11.65 -14.14
C ARG A 108 -1.26 11.82 -14.46
N ILE A 109 -2.10 10.85 -14.09
CA ILE A 109 -3.54 10.89 -14.29
C ILE A 109 -4.22 11.67 -13.16
N CYS A 110 -3.86 11.42 -11.91
CA CYS A 110 -4.56 11.93 -10.74
C CYS A 110 -4.18 13.37 -10.38
N GLU A 111 -2.90 13.75 -10.49
CA GLU A 111 -2.42 15.06 -10.04
C GLU A 111 -3.06 16.24 -10.79
N PRO A 112 -3.23 16.21 -12.14
CA PRO A 112 -3.95 17.27 -12.84
C PRO A 112 -5.42 17.39 -12.45
N ARG A 113 -5.98 16.38 -11.78
CA ARG A 113 -7.36 16.34 -11.27
C ARG A 113 -7.44 16.67 -9.78
N GLY A 114 -6.36 17.17 -9.19
CA GLY A 114 -6.30 17.57 -7.78
C GLY A 114 -6.16 16.40 -6.80
N ILE A 115 -5.79 15.21 -7.27
CA ILE A 115 -5.62 14.01 -6.44
C ILE A 115 -4.14 13.63 -6.39
N LEU A 116 -3.55 13.67 -5.21
CA LEU A 116 -2.21 13.16 -4.95
C LEU A 116 -2.27 11.66 -4.63
N VAL A 117 -1.43 10.87 -5.28
CA VAL A 117 -1.24 9.44 -4.98
C VAL A 117 -0.02 9.31 -4.08
N ALA A 118 -0.25 9.17 -2.77
CA ALA A 118 0.80 9.16 -1.77
C ALA A 118 1.63 7.88 -1.82
N ASP A 119 0.94 6.74 -1.83
CA ASP A 119 1.51 5.41 -2.02
C ASP A 119 0.47 4.44 -2.57
N THR A 120 0.93 3.29 -3.07
CA THR A 120 0.08 2.17 -3.51
C THR A 120 0.77 0.84 -3.25
N LYS A 121 -0.01 -0.16 -2.81
CA LYS A 121 0.36 -1.58 -2.75
C LYS A 121 -0.10 -2.29 -4.01
N LEU A 122 0.76 -3.11 -4.58
CA LEU A 122 0.44 -4.04 -5.65
C LEU A 122 0.79 -5.46 -5.23
N GLU A 123 0.11 -6.43 -5.82
CA GLU A 123 0.47 -7.85 -5.72
C GLU A 123 0.59 -8.45 -7.11
N PHE A 124 1.47 -9.44 -7.23
CA PHE A 124 1.76 -10.10 -8.48
C PHE A 124 1.75 -11.61 -8.28
N GLY A 125 1.46 -12.33 -9.36
CA GLY A 125 1.56 -13.77 -9.41
C GLY A 125 2.12 -14.24 -10.75
N LEU A 126 2.49 -15.51 -10.80
CA LEU A 126 2.92 -16.18 -12.01
C LEU A 126 1.75 -16.98 -12.60
N ALA A 127 1.54 -16.84 -13.90
CA ALA A 127 0.68 -17.74 -14.65
C ALA A 127 1.40 -19.08 -14.90
N GLN A 128 0.66 -20.09 -15.36
CA GLN A 128 1.20 -21.43 -15.63
C GLN A 128 2.35 -21.44 -16.66
N ASP A 129 2.39 -20.46 -17.55
CA ASP A 129 3.45 -20.26 -18.55
C ASP A 129 4.66 -19.46 -18.00
N GLY A 130 4.66 -19.14 -16.71
CA GLY A 130 5.70 -18.35 -16.05
C GLY A 130 5.58 -16.84 -16.28
N GLN A 131 4.53 -16.37 -16.96
CA GLN A 131 4.32 -14.93 -17.15
C GLN A 131 4.01 -14.25 -15.81
N LEU A 132 4.68 -13.13 -15.54
CA LEU A 132 4.38 -12.25 -14.41
C LEU A 132 3.11 -11.43 -14.69
N VAL A 133 2.16 -11.49 -13.77
CA VAL A 133 0.82 -10.91 -13.93
C VAL A 133 0.46 -10.08 -12.69
N LEU A 134 -0.06 -8.88 -12.91
CA LEU A 134 -0.65 -8.08 -11.83
C LEU A 134 -1.92 -8.77 -11.33
N ALA A 135 -2.05 -8.88 -10.02
CA ALA A 135 -3.16 -9.55 -9.35
C ALA A 135 -3.79 -8.61 -8.31
N ASP A 136 -4.66 -9.15 -7.46
CA ASP A 136 -5.37 -8.41 -6.41
C ASP A 136 -6.14 -7.20 -6.97
N GLU A 137 -6.39 -6.19 -6.14
CA GLU A 137 -6.91 -4.89 -6.55
C GLU A 137 -5.79 -3.91 -6.96
N LEU A 138 -6.14 -2.91 -7.75
CA LEU A 138 -5.21 -1.90 -8.26
C LEU A 138 -5.78 -0.50 -8.04
N LEU A 139 -5.02 0.34 -7.34
CA LEU A 139 -5.29 1.77 -7.20
C LEU A 139 -6.68 2.08 -6.62
N THR A 140 -7.14 1.27 -5.67
CA THR A 140 -8.34 1.54 -4.88
C THR A 140 -7.97 2.31 -3.61
N PRO A 141 -8.93 2.96 -2.94
CA PRO A 141 -8.68 3.63 -1.65
C PRO A 141 -8.26 2.68 -0.51
N ASP A 142 -8.35 1.36 -0.75
CA ASP A 142 -7.92 0.32 0.17
C ASP A 142 -6.46 -0.07 -0.08
N SER A 143 -6.05 -0.16 -1.35
CA SER A 143 -4.66 -0.44 -1.74
C SER A 143 -3.76 0.79 -1.75
N SER A 144 -4.33 2.00 -1.72
CA SER A 144 -3.61 3.24 -2.02
C SER A 144 -4.09 4.40 -1.15
N ARG A 145 -3.16 5.31 -0.84
CA ARG A 145 -3.49 6.58 -0.18
C ARG A 145 -3.66 7.68 -1.21
N PHE A 146 -4.88 8.21 -1.29
CA PHE A 146 -5.21 9.36 -2.12
C PHE A 146 -5.46 10.59 -1.25
N TRP A 147 -4.87 11.73 -1.58
CA TRP A 147 -5.08 13.00 -0.87
C TRP A 147 -5.56 14.09 -1.82
N ASN A 148 -6.33 15.04 -1.31
CA ASN A 148 -6.68 16.24 -2.06
C ASN A 148 -5.48 17.21 -2.07
N VAL A 149 -5.09 17.70 -3.24
CA VAL A 149 -4.00 18.68 -3.39
C VAL A 149 -4.27 19.98 -2.62
N GLU A 150 -5.52 20.44 -2.55
CA GLU A 150 -5.91 21.69 -1.89
C GLU A 150 -5.69 21.64 -0.37
N ASN A 151 -5.80 20.44 0.21
CA ASN A 151 -5.68 20.20 1.64
C ASN A 151 -4.38 19.48 2.01
N TRP A 152 -3.44 19.35 1.07
CA TRP A 152 -2.15 18.71 1.32
C TRP A 152 -1.30 19.58 2.25
N ASN A 153 -0.92 19.03 3.40
CA ASN A 153 -0.27 19.78 4.46
C ASN A 153 0.88 18.98 5.09
N PRO A 154 2.10 19.00 4.53
CA PRO A 154 3.26 18.30 5.08
C PRO A 154 3.50 18.65 6.56
N GLY A 155 3.71 17.63 7.39
CA GLY A 155 3.83 17.75 8.85
C GLY A 155 2.50 17.76 9.60
N GLY A 156 1.37 17.90 8.89
CA GLY A 156 0.01 17.90 9.44
C GLY A 156 -0.84 16.70 8.99
N LYS A 157 -2.14 16.78 9.32
CA LYS A 157 -3.13 15.77 8.91
C LYS A 157 -3.43 15.88 7.42
N GLN A 158 -3.43 14.74 6.72
CA GLN A 158 -3.79 14.68 5.30
C GLN A 158 -5.27 14.36 5.13
N ALA A 159 -5.97 15.13 4.29
CA ALA A 159 -7.35 14.83 3.92
C ALA A 159 -7.36 13.63 2.95
N SER A 160 -7.53 12.42 3.50
CA SER A 160 -7.50 11.16 2.77
C SER A 160 -8.87 10.75 2.25
N PHE A 161 -8.92 10.29 1.00
CA PHE A 161 -10.11 9.73 0.36
C PHE A 161 -10.30 8.22 0.64
N GLY A 162 -9.41 7.60 1.42
CA GLY A 162 -9.45 6.16 1.74
C GLY A 162 -9.82 5.86 3.19
N LYS A 163 -9.37 4.71 3.70
CA LYS A 163 -9.65 4.26 5.08
C LYS A 163 -8.99 5.09 6.18
N GLN A 164 -8.05 5.97 5.84
CA GLN A 164 -7.25 6.70 6.83
C GLN A 164 -8.08 7.55 7.81
N PRO A 165 -9.19 8.24 7.43
CA PRO A 165 -10.03 8.93 8.40
C PRO A 165 -10.66 8.00 9.43
N LEU A 166 -11.04 6.78 9.01
CA LEU A 166 -11.53 5.74 9.92
C LEU A 166 -10.40 5.25 10.83
N LEU A 167 -9.22 4.94 10.29
CA LEU A 167 -8.06 4.52 11.09
C LEU A 167 -7.62 5.59 12.09
N ASP A 168 -7.61 6.86 11.68
CA ASP A 168 -7.29 7.99 12.56
C ASP A 168 -8.32 8.12 13.69
N TRP A 169 -9.61 7.94 13.39
CA TRP A 169 -10.67 7.92 14.40
C TRP A 169 -10.50 6.76 15.37
N LEU A 170 -10.16 5.58 14.88
CA LEU A 170 -9.95 4.37 15.68
C LEU A 170 -8.77 4.50 16.66
N VAL A 171 -7.67 5.11 16.21
CA VAL A 171 -6.55 5.44 17.09
C VAL A 171 -6.95 6.51 18.12
N ALA A 172 -7.75 7.50 17.72
CA ALA A 172 -8.19 8.57 18.62
C ALA A 172 -9.13 8.09 19.73
N VAL A 173 -9.88 7.01 19.51
CA VAL A 173 -10.77 6.40 20.53
C VAL A 173 -10.11 5.29 21.35
N ASP A 174 -8.78 5.16 21.26
CA ASP A 174 -8.00 4.10 21.91
C ASP A 174 -8.54 2.69 21.61
N TRP A 175 -8.96 2.47 20.35
CA TRP A 175 -9.36 1.13 19.93
C TRP A 175 -8.12 0.23 19.93
N ASP A 176 -8.18 -0.86 20.69
CA ASP A 176 -7.14 -1.89 20.80
C ASP A 176 -6.85 -2.67 19.50
N MET A 177 -7.46 -2.26 18.38
CA MET A 177 -7.34 -2.89 17.05
C MET A 177 -7.72 -4.37 17.06
N THR A 178 -8.47 -4.83 18.07
CA THR A 178 -9.03 -6.18 18.11
C THR A 178 -10.40 -6.15 17.45
N TYR A 179 -10.58 -6.98 16.41
CA TYR A 179 -11.90 -7.20 15.86
C TYR A 179 -12.77 -7.89 16.91
N PRO A 180 -14.00 -7.40 17.17
CA PRO A 180 -14.93 -8.10 18.02
C PRO A 180 -15.14 -9.52 17.45
N ARG A 181 -14.81 -10.53 18.25
CA ARG A 181 -15.09 -11.93 17.91
C ARG A 181 -16.60 -12.10 17.74
N SER A 182 -17.00 -13.09 16.94
CA SER A 182 -18.43 -13.47 16.85
C SER A 182 -18.98 -13.70 18.27
N GLY A 183 -19.96 -12.88 18.68
CA GLY A 183 -20.55 -12.92 20.02
C GLY A 183 -20.20 -11.74 20.94
N ASP A 184 -19.42 -10.75 20.50
CA ASP A 184 -19.17 -9.55 21.30
C ASP A 184 -20.44 -8.66 21.41
N PRO A 185 -20.92 -8.35 22.63
CA PRO A 185 -22.12 -7.55 22.87
C PRO A 185 -22.03 -6.09 22.39
N ARG A 186 -20.85 -5.61 21.98
CA ARG A 186 -20.64 -4.27 21.41
C ARG A 186 -20.98 -4.18 19.92
N ARG A 187 -21.42 -5.27 19.29
CA ARG A 187 -21.81 -5.30 17.88
C ARG A 187 -23.19 -4.64 17.72
N ILE A 188 -23.23 -3.38 17.28
CA ILE A 188 -24.48 -2.73 16.87
C ILE A 188 -24.98 -3.46 15.61
N SER A 189 -26.21 -3.96 15.68
CA SER A 189 -26.92 -4.70 14.62
C SER A 189 -27.19 -3.85 13.39
#